data_AF-A0AAN9A4U3-F1
#
_entry.id   AF-A0AAN9A4U3-F1
#
_cell.length_a   1.000
_cell.length_b   1.000
_cell.length_c   1.000
_cell.angle_alpha   90.00
_cell.angle_beta   90.00
_cell.angle_gamma   90.00
#
_symmetry.space_group_name_H-M   'P 1'
#
loop_
_entity.id
_entity.type
_entity.pdbx_description
1 polymer ?
#
loop_
_entity_poly.entity_id
_entity_poly.type
_entity_poly.pdbx_seq_one_letter_code
_entity_poly.pdbx_strand_id
1 'polypeptide(L)'
;MRCYDLLLLLQGEKYDGRRADVWSCGVILYALLVGALPFDDDNLRQLLEKVKRGVFHIPHFVPPDCQDLLRGMIEVNPEKRHTFGDVQIRLNYKEYKSYKTLQHEWLLAM
;
A
#
# COMPACT_ATOMS: atom_id res chain seq x y z
N MET A 1 -8.34 11.08 6.37
CA MET A 1 -7.19 10.31 5.83
C MET A 1 -6.48 11.03 4.66
N ARG A 2 -6.25 12.36 4.73
CA ARG A 2 -5.65 13.16 3.63
C ARG A 2 -4.33 13.86 4.02
N CYS A 3 -3.66 13.39 5.07
CA CYS A 3 -2.61 14.18 5.73
C CYS A 3 -1.36 14.40 4.85
N TYR A 4 -1.01 13.46 3.98
CA TYR A 4 0.14 13.61 3.08
C TYR A 4 -0.17 14.49 1.87
N ASP A 5 -1.31 14.26 1.21
CA ASP A 5 -1.65 15.00 0.00
C ASP A 5 -2.07 16.44 0.27
N LEU A 6 -2.60 16.73 1.48
CA LEU A 6 -2.77 18.10 1.96
C LEU A 6 -1.42 18.83 2.02
N LEU A 7 -0.32 18.13 2.35
CA LEU A 7 1.01 18.72 2.36
C LEU A 7 1.49 19.06 0.95
N LEU A 8 1.32 18.15 -0.02
CA LEU A 8 1.70 18.38 -1.43
C LEU A 8 0.93 19.57 -2.03
N LEU A 9 -0.36 19.67 -1.75
CA LEU A 9 -1.20 20.81 -2.15
C LEU A 9 -0.73 22.12 -1.53
N LEU A 10 -0.39 22.12 -0.24
CA LEU A 10 0.11 23.31 0.47
C LEU A 10 1.52 23.72 0.01
N GLN A 11 2.30 22.78 -0.53
CA GLN A 11 3.63 23.04 -1.09
C GLN A 11 3.61 23.54 -2.54
N GLY A 12 2.43 23.63 -3.17
CA GLY A 12 2.28 24.08 -4.56
C GLY A 12 2.73 23.04 -5.60
N GLU A 13 2.97 21.80 -5.18
CA GLU A 13 3.34 20.71 -6.06
C GLU A 13 2.13 20.17 -6.84
N LYS A 14 2.36 19.64 -8.04
CA LYS A 14 1.28 19.07 -8.87
C LYS A 14 0.65 17.87 -8.16
N TYR A 15 -0.59 18.04 -7.72
CA TYR A 15 -1.40 16.99 -7.12
C TYR A 15 -1.92 16.02 -8.18
N ASP A 16 -1.54 14.75 -8.09
CA ASP A 16 -2.12 13.65 -8.86
C ASP A 16 -3.12 12.89 -7.97
N GLY A 17 -4.41 13.15 -8.17
CA GLY A 17 -5.48 12.53 -7.40
C GLY A 17 -5.51 11.00 -7.47
N ARG A 18 -5.12 10.40 -8.60
CA ARG A 18 -5.12 8.93 -8.71
C ARG A 18 -4.03 8.30 -7.86
N ARG A 19 -2.87 8.94 -7.79
CA ARG A 19 -1.76 8.50 -6.93
C ARG A 19 -2.07 8.72 -5.44
N ALA A 20 -2.83 9.76 -5.12
CA ALA A 20 -3.37 9.99 -3.77
C ALA A 20 -4.35 8.89 -3.35
N ASP A 21 -5.22 8.44 -4.27
CA ASP A 21 -6.13 7.32 -4.01
C ASP A 21 -5.37 6.02 -3.74
N VAL A 22 -4.32 5.70 -4.53
CA VAL A 22 -3.48 4.52 -4.30
C VAL A 22 -2.84 4.53 -2.91
N TRP A 23 -2.33 5.69 -2.47
CA TRP A 23 -1.78 5.83 -1.12
C TRP A 23 -2.85 5.54 -0.05
N SER A 24 -4.02 6.16 -0.20
CA SER A 24 -5.14 5.98 0.74
C SER A 24 -5.59 4.53 0.80
N CYS A 25 -5.70 3.84 -0.36
CA CYS A 25 -5.97 2.41 -0.43
C CYS A 25 -4.88 1.57 0.25
N GLY A 26 -3.61 1.95 0.11
CA GLY A 26 -2.49 1.26 0.78
C GLY A 26 -2.58 1.35 2.30
N VAL A 27 -2.89 2.53 2.84
CA VAL A 27 -3.10 2.75 4.28
C VAL A 27 -4.28 1.92 4.80
N ILE A 28 -5.39 1.88 4.06
CA ILE A 28 -6.57 1.06 4.41
C ILE A 28 -6.20 -0.43 4.38
N LEU A 29 -5.51 -0.89 3.33
CA LEU A 29 -5.07 -2.27 3.21
C LEU A 29 -4.15 -2.68 4.37
N TYR A 30 -3.21 -1.80 4.76
CA TYR A 30 -2.37 -2.02 5.93
C TYR A 30 -3.22 -2.18 7.19
N ALA A 31 -4.19 -1.28 7.41
CA ALA A 31 -5.07 -1.35 8.57
C ALA A 31 -5.91 -2.64 8.61
N LEU A 32 -6.36 -3.13 7.45
CA LEU A 32 -7.09 -4.39 7.36
C LEU A 32 -6.22 -5.61 7.65
N LEU A 33 -4.95 -5.59 7.25
CA LEU A 33 -4.02 -6.72 7.45
C LEU A 33 -3.41 -6.74 8.85
N VAL A 34 -3.09 -5.57 9.40
CA VAL A 34 -2.33 -5.44 10.65
C VAL A 34 -3.22 -5.05 11.85
N GLY A 35 -4.39 -4.47 11.60
CA GLY A 35 -5.29 -3.97 12.65
C GLY A 35 -4.83 -2.65 13.28
N ALA A 36 -3.82 -1.99 12.72
CA ALA A 36 -3.27 -0.72 13.18
C ALA A 36 -2.96 0.21 11.99
N LEU A 37 -2.76 1.51 12.24
CA LEU A 37 -2.34 2.43 11.19
C LEU A 37 -0.82 2.35 10.94
N PRO A 38 -0.36 2.54 9.69
CA PRO A 38 1.07 2.53 9.38
C PRO A 38 1.80 3.76 9.96
N PHE A 39 1.08 4.87 10.12
CA PHE A 39 1.56 6.09 10.75
C PHE A 39 0.48 6.62 11.68
N ASP A 40 0.85 6.88 12.94
CA ASP A 40 -0.03 7.46 13.95
C ASP A 40 0.79 8.27 14.96
N ASP A 41 0.26 9.41 15.40
CA ASP A 41 0.83 10.30 16.42
C ASP A 41 -0.21 11.34 16.86
N ASP A 42 -0.27 11.61 18.17
CA ASP A 42 -1.15 12.66 18.74
C ASP A 42 -0.75 14.06 18.26
N ASN A 43 0.53 14.27 17.96
CA ASN A 43 1.02 15.53 17.43
C ASN A 43 1.04 15.52 15.90
N LEU A 44 0.20 16.36 15.29
CA LEU A 44 0.12 16.49 13.83
C LEU A 44 1.49 16.74 13.16
N ARG A 45 2.38 17.52 13.79
CA ARG A 45 3.71 17.79 13.24
C ARG A 45 4.56 16.51 13.21
N GLN A 46 4.53 15.73 14.28
CA GLN A 46 5.26 14.46 14.36
C GLN A 46 4.67 13.41 13.41
N LEU A 47 3.34 13.35 13.29
CA LEU A 47 2.65 12.52 12.30
C LEU A 47 3.14 12.86 10.88
N LEU A 48 3.16 14.14 10.51
CA LEU A 48 3.62 14.57 9.20
C LEU A 48 5.10 14.24 8.96
N GLU A 49 5.96 14.36 9.97
CA GLU A 49 7.37 13.96 9.85
C GLU A 49 7.53 12.43 9.67
N LYS A 50 6.74 11.62 10.37
CA LYS A 50 6.70 10.16 10.19
C LYS A 50 6.27 9.80 8.76
N VAL A 51 5.20 10.44 8.28
CA VAL A 51 4.68 10.22 6.92
C VAL A 51 5.71 10.65 5.87
N LYS A 52 6.36 11.82 6.03
CA LYS A 52 7.43 12.28 5.12
C LYS A 52 8.63 11.34 5.09
N ARG A 53 8.97 10.72 6.22
CA ARG A 53 10.04 9.71 6.27
C ARG A 53 9.67 8.45 5.49
N GLY A 54 8.38 8.11 5.40
CA GLY A 54 7.90 6.93 4.68
C GLY A 54 8.28 5.60 5.35
N VAL A 55 8.75 5.64 6.59
CA VAL A 55 9.18 4.44 7.31
C VAL A 55 8.04 3.96 8.19
N PHE A 56 7.48 2.80 7.85
CA PHE A 56 6.48 2.09 8.64
C PHE A 56 6.91 0.64 8.82
N HIS A 57 6.52 0.03 9.92
CA HIS A 57 6.84 -1.36 10.22
C HIS A 57 5.81 -2.29 9.58
N ILE A 58 6.25 -3.36 8.91
CA ILE A 58 5.35 -4.39 8.39
C ILE A 58 5.65 -5.70 9.15
N PRO A 59 4.69 -6.25 9.92
CA PRO A 59 4.92 -7.48 10.67
C PRO A 59 5.20 -8.69 9.77
N HIS A 60 6.00 -9.64 10.29
CA HIS A 60 6.38 -10.87 9.59
C HIS A 60 5.22 -11.79 9.21
N PHE A 61 4.08 -11.70 9.91
CA PHE A 61 2.89 -12.49 9.57
C PHE A 61 2.24 -12.03 8.25
N VAL A 62 2.55 -10.81 7.79
CA VAL A 62 2.05 -10.32 6.50
C VAL A 62 2.80 -11.04 5.39
N PRO A 63 2.11 -11.67 4.42
CA PRO A 63 2.77 -12.39 3.33
C PRO A 63 3.73 -11.49 2.54
N PRO A 64 4.91 -11.97 2.10
CA PRO A 64 5.92 -11.17 1.40
C PRO A 64 5.35 -10.36 0.23
N ASP A 65 4.51 -10.99 -0.61
CA ASP A 65 3.84 -10.32 -1.73
C ASP A 65 2.98 -9.12 -1.29
N CYS A 66 2.31 -9.24 -0.14
CA CYS A 66 1.52 -8.14 0.43
C CYS A 66 2.43 -7.05 1.00
N GLN A 67 3.56 -7.41 1.61
CA GLN A 67 4.54 -6.43 2.09
C GLN A 67 5.07 -5.58 0.93
N ASP A 68 5.41 -6.20 -0.19
CA ASP A 68 5.92 -5.52 -1.38
C ASP A 68 4.86 -4.62 -2.02
N LEU A 69 3.62 -5.10 -2.08
CA LEU A 69 2.49 -4.27 -2.53
C LEU A 69 2.28 -3.06 -1.62
N LEU A 70 2.30 -3.25 -0.30
CA LEU A 70 2.16 -2.16 0.68
C LEU A 70 3.28 -1.13 0.55
N ARG A 71 4.54 -1.56 0.42
CA ARG A 71 5.69 -0.66 0.19
C ARG A 71 5.51 0.17 -1.08
N GLY A 72 4.97 -0.43 -2.13
CA GLY A 72 4.73 0.23 -3.40
C GLY A 72 3.54 1.21 -3.40
N MET A 73 2.50 0.93 -2.62
CA MET A 73 1.30 1.78 -2.51
C MET A 73 1.52 2.95 -1.56
N ILE A 74 2.21 2.73 -0.44
CA ILE A 74 2.51 3.73 0.60
C ILE A 74 3.91 4.36 0.35
N GLU A 75 4.25 4.56 -0.93
CA GLU A 75 5.51 5.19 -1.36
C GLU A 75 5.38 6.71 -1.35
N VAL A 76 6.29 7.36 -0.62
CA VAL A 76 6.26 8.81 -0.33
C VAL A 76 6.47 9.58 -1.63
N ASN A 77 7.44 9.14 -2.44
CA ASN A 77 7.68 9.77 -3.73
C ASN A 77 6.56 9.39 -4.73
N PRO A 78 5.71 10.33 -5.17
CA PRO A 78 4.61 10.02 -6.08
C PRO A 78 5.09 9.42 -7.41
N GLU A 79 6.29 9.75 -7.88
CA GLU A 79 6.84 9.20 -9.13
C GLU A 79 7.23 7.71 -9.03
N LYS A 80 7.59 7.27 -7.82
CA LYS A 80 7.92 5.85 -7.54
C LYS A 80 6.71 5.06 -7.05
N ARG A 81 5.61 5.74 -6.71
CA ARG A 81 4.38 5.12 -6.24
C ARG A 81 3.72 4.32 -7.35
N HIS A 82 3.20 3.15 -6.97
CA HIS A 82 2.47 2.30 -7.91
C HIS A 82 1.28 3.04 -8.50
N THR A 83 1.04 2.80 -9.78
CA THR A 83 -0.20 3.19 -10.42
C THR A 83 -1.28 2.17 -10.12
N PHE A 84 -2.54 2.54 -10.33
CA PHE A 84 -3.66 1.61 -10.21
C PHE A 84 -3.49 0.37 -11.11
N GLY A 85 -2.92 0.54 -12.30
CA GLY A 85 -2.61 -0.56 -13.22
C GLY A 85 -1.61 -1.55 -12.62
N ASP A 86 -0.56 -1.06 -11.96
CA ASP A 86 0.45 -1.91 -11.33
C ASP A 86 -0.14 -2.72 -10.16
N VAL A 87 -1.02 -2.10 -9.36
CA VAL A 87 -1.74 -2.76 -8.27
C VAL A 87 -2.65 -3.86 -8.82
N GLN A 88 -3.44 -3.55 -9.84
CA GLN A 88 -4.39 -4.49 -10.45
C GLN A 88 -3.67 -5.70 -11.08
N ILE A 89 -2.55 -5.48 -11.79
CA ILE A 89 -1.75 -6.56 -12.37
C ILE A 89 -1.21 -7.48 -11.27
N ARG A 90 -0.67 -6.92 -10.17
CA ARG A 90 -0.16 -7.71 -9.04
C ARG A 90 -1.25 -8.53 -8.35
N LEU A 91 -2.44 -7.97 -8.16
CA LEU A 91 -3.57 -8.68 -7.55
C LEU A 91 -4.08 -9.80 -8.48
N ASN A 92 -4.25 -9.51 -9.77
CA ASN A 92 -4.67 -10.50 -10.76
C ASN A 92 -3.65 -11.65 -10.90
N TYR A 93 -2.35 -11.35 -10.86
CA TYR A 93 -1.31 -12.37 -10.86
C TYR A 93 -1.42 -13.29 -9.64
N LYS A 94 -1.77 -12.73 -8.47
CA LYS A 94 -2.02 -13.51 -7.25
C LYS A 94 -3.23 -14.43 -7.40
N GLU A 95 -4.32 -13.92 -7.94
CA GLU A 95 -5.54 -14.69 -8.18
C GLU A 95 -5.29 -15.84 -9.17
N TYR A 96 -4.62 -15.55 -10.29
CA TYR A 96 -4.20 -16.57 -11.27
C TYR A 96 -3.31 -17.65 -10.63
N LYS A 97 -2.31 -17.25 -9.82
CA LYS A 97 -1.43 -18.19 -9.11
C LYS A 97 -2.23 -19.06 -8.12
N SER A 98 -3.16 -18.48 -7.37
CA SER A 98 -4.04 -19.20 -6.44
C SER A 98 -4.89 -20.25 -7.16
N TYR A 99 -5.56 -19.86 -8.25
CA TYR A 99 -6.34 -20.78 -9.09
C TYR A 99 -5.50 -21.93 -9.64
N LYS A 100 -4.29 -21.63 -10.14
CA LYS A 100 -3.41 -22.63 -10.72
C LYS A 100 -2.84 -23.59 -9.67
N THR A 101 -2.54 -23.11 -8.47
CA THR A 101 -2.13 -23.98 -7.33
C THR A 101 -3.26 -24.94 -6.96
N LEU A 102 -4.48 -24.43 -6.78
CA LEU A 102 -5.65 -25.27 -6.49
C LEU A 102 -5.84 -26.32 -7.57
N GLN A 103 -5.78 -25.94 -8.85
CA GLN A 103 -5.96 -26.86 -9.97
C GLN A 103 -4.87 -27.94 -10.04
N HIS A 104 -3.64 -27.63 -9.66
CA HIS A 104 -2.54 -28.60 -9.59
C HIS A 104 -2.69 -29.56 -8.38
N GLU A 105 -3.22 -29.09 -7.26
CA GLU A 105 -3.52 -29.93 -6.09
C GLU A 105 -4.69 -30.89 -6.35
N TRP A 106 -5.76 -30.44 -7.02
CA TRP A 106 -6.88 -31.31 -7.43
C TRP A 106 -6.44 -32.43 -8.38
N LEU A 107 -5.51 -32.15 -9.30
CA LEU A 107 -4.99 -33.14 -10.25
C LEU A 107 -4.10 -34.20 -9.58
N LEU A 108 -3.44 -33.88 -8.47
CA LEU A 108 -2.63 -34.81 -7.69
C LEU A 108 -3.45 -35.61 -6.66
N ALA A 109 -4.66 -35.14 -6.35
CA ALA A 109 -5.60 -35.78 -5.43
C ALA A 109 -6.59 -36.76 -6.10
N MET A 110 -6.46 -36.97 -7.42
CA MET A 110 -7.18 -37.97 -8.23
C MET A 110 -6.23 -39.09 -8.66
#